data_AF-A0A3A5IZM4-F1
#
_entry.id   AF-A0A3A5IZM4-F1
#
_cell.length_a   1.000
_cell.length_b   1.000
_cell.length_c   1.000
_cell.angle_alpha   90.00
_cell.angle_beta   90.00
_cell.angle_gamma   90.00
#
_symmetry.space_group_name_H-M   'P 1'
#
loop_
_entity.id
_entity.type
_entity.pdbx_description
1 polymer ?
#
loop_
_entity_poly.entity_id
_entity_poly.type
_entity_poly.pdbx_seq_one_letter_code
_entity_poly.pdbx_strand_id
1 'polypeptide(L)'
;MKYALSTAVILIAACLVYGLFWPTTFHPIAWQAPPVQPLHPPARTMPAITRLAAEAGTGPETVVIGPDGALYAGYDDGTIHRISINDAGRPAHDQVIATTNGRPMGLAFGPAINASRAADEPADAPLFGSAATALYVADARRGLLAIEADGSLRVLSKAAAGTPLHFANDVVVARDGTVYFTDASSPWGPDDYTAAIMAHGGKGRLLAYDPSARTTRVLLDGLQFANGVALSDDARYLLVAETGAYRIRRYWLGGPKAGRNDIVIDGLPGFPDGISSVPGADRYWVALFAPRSMLLDFAADKPALRTLTYRLPHWLQPGPGHVGHIIAIDGAGQVQDNLVDRSEDAYAPITSVSAYADRLYLGSLTQSAIGELTTSERTP
;
A
#
# COMPACT_ATOMS: atom_id res chain seq x y z
N MET A 1 35.05 -40.50 5.17
CA MET A 1 34.39 -40.00 6.40
C MET A 1 35.15 -38.84 7.05
N LYS A 2 36.46 -38.96 7.37
CA LYS A 2 37.26 -37.85 7.97
C LYS A 2 37.28 -36.57 7.13
N TYR A 3 37.52 -36.68 5.81
CA TYR A 3 37.54 -35.52 4.91
C TYR A 3 36.17 -34.83 4.80
N ALA A 4 35.06 -35.57 4.86
CA ALA A 4 33.72 -35.00 4.83
C ALA A 4 33.40 -34.18 6.09
N LEU A 5 33.82 -34.66 7.27
CA LEU A 5 33.66 -33.94 8.53
C LEU A 5 34.50 -32.65 8.55
N SER A 6 35.75 -32.72 8.09
CA SER A 6 36.63 -31.55 7.98
C SER A 6 36.08 -30.50 7.00
N THR A 7 35.57 -30.91 5.84
CA THR A 7 34.94 -30.00 4.88
C THR A 7 33.69 -29.34 5.48
N ALA A 8 32.84 -30.09 6.18
CA ALA A 8 31.66 -29.53 6.84
C ALA A 8 32.03 -28.46 7.89
N VAL A 9 33.05 -28.72 8.72
CA VAL A 9 33.53 -27.74 9.72
C VAL A 9 34.06 -26.47 9.05
N ILE A 10 34.83 -26.60 7.97
CA ILE A 10 35.37 -25.45 7.23
C ILE A 10 34.23 -24.63 6.62
N LEU A 11 33.22 -25.27 6.02
CA LEU A 11 32.06 -24.59 5.45
C LEU A 11 31.26 -23.85 6.53
N ILE A 12 31.02 -24.47 7.69
CA ILE A 12 30.34 -23.82 8.81
C ILE A 12 31.15 -22.61 9.32
N ALA A 13 32.47 -22.76 9.48
CA ALA A 13 33.34 -21.67 9.91
C ALA A 13 33.34 -20.51 8.89
N ALA A 14 33.40 -20.83 7.58
CA ALA A 14 33.31 -19.83 6.52
C ALA A 14 31.95 -19.10 6.52
N CYS A 15 30.84 -19.82 6.70
CA CYS A 15 29.51 -19.23 6.84
C CYS A 15 29.40 -18.33 8.07
N LEU A 16 30.00 -18.71 9.21
CA LEU A 16 30.03 -17.89 10.42
C LEU A 16 30.87 -16.63 10.22
N VAL A 17 32.06 -16.74 9.60
CA VAL A 17 32.90 -15.58 9.29
C VAL A 17 32.19 -14.63 8.33
N TYR A 18 31.56 -15.16 7.28
CA TYR A 18 30.72 -14.38 6.37
C TYR A 18 29.56 -13.70 7.11
N GLY A 19 28.82 -14.44 7.93
CA GLY A 19 27.67 -13.93 8.68
C GLY A 19 28.01 -12.84 9.69
N LEU A 20 29.18 -12.89 10.30
CA LEU A 20 29.61 -11.95 11.34
C LEU A 20 30.42 -10.76 10.81
N PHE A 21 31.27 -10.95 9.80
CA PHE A 21 32.31 -9.97 9.44
C PHE A 21 32.20 -9.42 8.02
N TRP A 22 31.40 -10.01 7.12
CA TRP A 22 31.25 -9.46 5.78
C TRP A 22 30.63 -8.05 5.84
N PRO A 23 31.14 -7.04 5.10
CA PRO A 23 30.55 -5.70 5.08
C PRO A 23 29.11 -5.71 4.55
N THR A 24 28.24 -4.85 5.08
CA THR A 24 26.86 -4.70 4.60
C THR A 24 26.42 -3.25 4.69
N THR A 25 25.59 -2.82 3.75
CA THR A 25 24.88 -1.53 3.77
C THR A 25 23.61 -1.57 4.62
N PHE A 26 23.26 -2.75 5.12
CA PHE A 26 22.10 -2.97 5.98
C PHE A 26 22.48 -2.72 7.45
N HIS A 27 21.96 -1.63 8.01
CA HIS A 27 22.22 -1.19 9.38
C HIS A 27 20.91 -1.11 10.17
N PRO A 28 20.46 -2.22 10.78
CA PRO A 28 19.21 -2.25 11.51
C PRO A 28 19.30 -1.44 12.81
N ILE A 29 18.27 -0.63 13.05
CA ILE A 29 18.12 0.15 14.28
C ILE A 29 17.33 -0.69 15.29
N ALA A 30 17.84 -0.76 16.52
CA ALA A 30 17.14 -1.40 17.63
C ALA A 30 15.87 -0.61 17.95
N TRP A 31 14.76 -1.32 18.14
CA TRP A 31 13.50 -0.71 18.55
C TRP A 31 12.74 -1.65 19.47
N GLN A 32 11.76 -1.11 20.18
CA GLN A 32 10.88 -1.88 21.05
C GLN A 32 9.55 -2.07 20.34
N ALA A 33 9.30 -3.29 19.86
CA ALA A 33 8.04 -3.62 19.24
C ALA A 33 6.91 -3.49 20.28
N PRO A 34 5.85 -2.71 19.99
CA PRO A 34 4.72 -2.59 20.92
C PRO A 34 4.07 -3.98 21.12
N PRO A 35 3.50 -4.25 22.30
CA PRO A 35 2.73 -5.47 22.49
C PRO A 35 1.55 -5.50 21.52
N VAL A 36 1.13 -6.70 21.11
CA VAL A 36 -0.06 -6.88 20.29
C VAL A 36 -1.28 -6.40 21.08
N GLN A 37 -2.01 -5.42 20.56
CA GLN A 37 -3.27 -4.98 21.12
C GLN A 37 -4.42 -5.84 20.57
N PRO A 38 -5.28 -6.39 21.44
CA PRO A 38 -6.49 -7.06 20.98
C PRO A 38 -7.43 -6.04 20.34
N LEU A 39 -7.96 -6.40 19.17
CA LEU A 39 -8.95 -5.57 18.49
C LEU A 39 -10.34 -5.89 19.01
N HIS A 40 -11.16 -4.85 19.17
CA HIS A 40 -12.56 -4.94 19.57
C HIS A 40 -13.43 -4.22 18.53
N PRO A 41 -14.36 -4.90 17.84
CA PRO A 41 -14.83 -6.27 18.10
C PRO A 41 -13.79 -7.37 17.77
N PRO A 42 -13.94 -8.56 18.37
CA PRO A 42 -13.08 -9.70 18.06
C PRO A 42 -13.23 -10.11 16.60
N ALA A 43 -12.21 -10.79 16.07
CA ALA A 43 -12.19 -11.22 14.69
C ALA A 43 -13.35 -12.18 14.39
N ARG A 44 -14.08 -11.89 13.32
CA ARG A 44 -15.09 -12.77 12.71
C ARG A 44 -14.55 -13.36 11.41
N THR A 45 -15.06 -14.53 11.03
CA THR A 45 -14.68 -15.19 9.78
C THR A 45 -15.06 -14.31 8.59
N MET A 46 -14.12 -14.15 7.66
CA MET A 46 -14.37 -13.43 6.41
C MET A 46 -15.39 -14.19 5.55
N PRO A 47 -16.38 -13.52 4.95
CA PRO A 47 -17.23 -14.13 3.93
C PRO A 47 -16.42 -14.67 2.76
N ALA A 48 -17.01 -15.62 2.03
CA ALA A 48 -16.39 -16.17 0.82
C ALA A 48 -16.09 -15.05 -0.19
N ILE A 49 -14.88 -15.06 -0.72
CA ILE A 49 -14.40 -14.08 -1.69
C ILE A 49 -14.63 -14.61 -3.11
N THR A 50 -15.30 -13.81 -3.93
CA THR A 50 -15.35 -14.03 -5.37
C THR A 50 -14.08 -13.49 -6.00
N ARG A 51 -13.47 -14.26 -6.90
CA ARG A 51 -12.26 -13.87 -7.65
C ARG A 51 -12.68 -13.33 -9.02
N LEU A 52 -12.45 -12.05 -9.25
CA LEU A 52 -12.81 -11.32 -10.47
C LEU A 52 -11.59 -11.11 -11.37
N ALA A 53 -11.81 -11.01 -12.68
CA ALA A 53 -10.78 -10.65 -13.66
C ALA A 53 -9.49 -11.49 -13.56
N ALA A 54 -9.63 -12.81 -13.38
CA ALA A 54 -8.50 -13.72 -13.14
C ALA A 54 -7.48 -13.82 -14.30
N GLU A 55 -7.83 -13.30 -15.47
CA GLU A 55 -7.00 -13.30 -16.68
C GLU A 55 -6.32 -11.95 -16.94
N ALA A 56 -6.61 -10.92 -16.13
CA ALA A 56 -6.08 -9.57 -16.32
C ALA A 56 -4.57 -9.49 -16.05
N GLY A 57 -4.09 -10.19 -15.02
CA GLY A 57 -2.69 -10.17 -14.63
C GLY A 57 -2.47 -10.68 -13.21
N THR A 58 -1.24 -10.53 -12.71
CA THR A 58 -0.89 -10.90 -11.32
C THR A 58 -0.62 -9.66 -10.49
N GLY A 59 -1.06 -9.71 -9.24
CA GLY A 59 -0.83 -8.69 -8.23
C GLY A 59 -1.57 -7.38 -8.49
N PRO A 60 -2.93 -7.38 -8.58
CA PRO A 60 -3.72 -6.16 -8.59
C PRO A 60 -3.61 -5.47 -7.22
N GLU A 61 -2.64 -4.57 -7.04
CA GLU A 61 -2.27 -4.06 -5.71
C GLU A 61 -3.38 -3.18 -5.11
N THR A 62 -3.74 -2.11 -5.82
CA THR A 62 -4.85 -1.23 -5.47
C THR A 62 -5.96 -1.38 -6.49
N VAL A 63 -7.19 -1.54 -6.00
CA VAL A 63 -8.39 -1.51 -6.83
C VAL A 63 -9.21 -0.28 -6.45
N VAL A 64 -9.51 0.58 -7.41
CA VAL A 64 -10.40 1.73 -7.21
C VAL A 64 -11.59 1.67 -8.17
N ILE A 65 -12.69 2.29 -7.76
CA ILE A 65 -13.87 2.45 -8.62
C ILE A 65 -13.77 3.81 -9.28
N GLY A 66 -13.83 3.83 -10.61
CA GLY A 66 -13.85 5.06 -11.38
C GLY A 66 -15.21 5.76 -11.36
N PRO A 67 -15.24 7.04 -11.74
CA PRO A 67 -16.49 7.81 -11.84
C PRO A 67 -17.46 7.27 -12.91
N ASP A 68 -16.98 6.41 -13.80
CA ASP A 68 -17.77 5.67 -14.79
C ASP A 68 -18.29 4.32 -14.27
N GLY A 69 -18.03 3.99 -13.00
CA GLY A 69 -18.44 2.75 -12.35
C GLY A 69 -17.58 1.53 -12.68
N ALA A 70 -16.52 1.66 -13.45
CA ALA A 70 -15.59 0.55 -13.73
C ALA A 70 -14.58 0.36 -12.59
N LEU A 71 -14.03 -0.85 -12.46
CA LEU A 71 -12.89 -1.12 -11.59
C LEU A 71 -11.58 -0.77 -12.30
N TYR A 72 -10.66 -0.17 -11.60
CA TYR A 72 -9.32 0.14 -12.08
C TYR A 72 -8.29 -0.51 -11.16
N ALA A 73 -7.34 -1.23 -11.74
CA ALA A 73 -6.32 -1.94 -10.98
C ALA A 73 -4.95 -1.89 -11.69
N GLY A 74 -3.89 -1.70 -10.90
CA GLY A 74 -2.51 -1.75 -11.35
C GLY A 74 -1.87 -3.13 -11.07
N TYR A 75 -1.13 -3.66 -12.05
CA TYR A 75 -0.56 -5.02 -12.01
C TYR A 75 0.97 -5.02 -11.99
N ASP A 76 1.55 -6.21 -11.75
CA ASP A 76 2.99 -6.39 -11.52
C ASP A 76 3.87 -6.09 -12.73
N ASP A 77 3.32 -6.25 -13.93
CA ASP A 77 3.97 -5.92 -15.19
C ASP A 77 3.92 -4.41 -15.53
N GLY A 78 3.35 -3.59 -14.65
CA GLY A 78 3.24 -2.14 -14.83
C GLY A 78 2.03 -1.71 -15.64
N THR A 79 1.13 -2.62 -16.02
CA THR A 79 -0.14 -2.28 -16.68
C THR A 79 -1.17 -1.77 -15.68
N ILE A 80 -2.08 -0.92 -16.17
CA ILE A 80 -3.28 -0.50 -15.46
C ILE A 80 -4.47 -0.88 -16.32
N HIS A 81 -5.37 -1.67 -15.74
CA HIS A 81 -6.56 -2.16 -16.39
C HIS A 81 -7.79 -1.37 -15.95
N ARG A 82 -8.73 -1.21 -16.87
CA ARG A 82 -10.10 -0.75 -16.65
C ARG A 82 -11.04 -1.92 -16.92
N ILE A 83 -11.72 -2.39 -15.89
CA ILE A 83 -12.60 -3.55 -15.92
C ILE A 83 -14.04 -3.08 -15.69
N SER A 84 -14.83 -3.10 -16.75
CA SER A 84 -16.26 -2.79 -16.66
C SER A 84 -17.05 -3.88 -15.94
N ILE A 85 -18.07 -3.48 -15.20
CA ILE A 85 -18.98 -4.37 -14.46
C ILE A 85 -20.35 -4.33 -15.13
N ASN A 86 -20.94 -5.50 -15.42
CA ASN A 86 -22.29 -5.60 -15.97
C ASN A 86 -23.38 -5.45 -14.90
N ASP A 87 -24.65 -5.41 -15.33
CA ASP A 87 -25.81 -5.29 -14.43
C ASP A 87 -25.92 -6.41 -13.38
N ALA A 88 -25.27 -7.55 -13.62
CA ALA A 88 -25.19 -8.67 -12.68
C ALA A 88 -24.02 -8.55 -11.68
N GLY A 89 -23.27 -7.44 -11.70
CA GLY A 89 -22.11 -7.23 -10.84
C GLY A 89 -20.89 -8.05 -11.24
N ARG A 90 -20.76 -8.45 -12.52
CA ARG A 90 -19.65 -9.27 -13.01
C ARG A 90 -18.77 -8.51 -14.01
N PRO A 91 -17.45 -8.79 -14.05
CA PRO A 91 -16.56 -8.28 -15.09
C PRO A 91 -17.10 -8.60 -16.48
N ALA A 92 -17.20 -7.58 -17.33
CA ALA A 92 -17.76 -7.69 -18.68
C ALA A 92 -16.71 -7.46 -19.77
N HIS A 93 -15.89 -6.42 -19.61
CA HIS A 93 -14.82 -6.07 -20.52
C HIS A 93 -13.62 -5.56 -19.75
N ASP A 94 -12.45 -6.11 -20.05
CA ASP A 94 -11.15 -5.71 -19.51
C ASP A 94 -10.33 -5.00 -20.59
N GLN A 95 -9.75 -3.85 -20.26
CA GLN A 95 -8.96 -3.03 -21.15
C GLN A 95 -7.72 -2.51 -20.43
N VAL A 96 -6.55 -2.75 -21.02
CA VAL A 96 -5.32 -2.03 -20.62
C VAL A 96 -5.45 -0.57 -21.06
N ILE A 97 -5.46 0.36 -20.11
CA ILE A 97 -5.56 1.80 -20.38
C ILE A 97 -4.21 2.51 -20.35
N ALA A 98 -3.22 1.93 -19.68
CA ALA A 98 -1.87 2.49 -19.60
C ALA A 98 -0.85 1.42 -19.21
N THR A 99 0.42 1.70 -19.51
CA THR A 99 1.58 0.94 -19.01
C THR A 99 2.61 1.92 -18.45
N THR A 100 2.83 1.89 -17.14
CA THR A 100 3.74 2.84 -16.48
C THR A 100 5.21 2.53 -16.73
N ASN A 101 5.51 1.28 -17.13
CA ASN A 101 6.85 0.69 -17.13
C ASN A 101 7.52 0.78 -15.75
N GLY A 102 6.70 0.75 -14.71
CA GLY A 102 7.07 0.75 -13.31
C GLY A 102 6.27 -0.31 -12.56
N ARG A 103 5.82 0.00 -11.35
CA ARG A 103 4.96 -0.87 -10.56
C ARG A 103 3.89 0.01 -9.90
N PRO A 104 2.69 0.13 -10.49
CA PRO A 104 1.60 0.94 -9.95
C PRO A 104 1.11 0.29 -8.66
N MET A 105 1.25 1.01 -7.56
CA MET A 105 0.78 0.62 -6.24
C MET A 105 -0.55 1.32 -6.02
N GLY A 106 -0.57 2.55 -5.52
CA GLY A 106 -1.79 3.31 -5.27
C GLY A 106 -2.38 3.95 -6.51
N LEU A 107 -3.71 4.06 -6.51
CA LEU A 107 -4.52 4.69 -7.55
C LEU A 107 -5.54 5.63 -6.90
N ALA A 108 -5.73 6.83 -7.48
CA ALA A 108 -6.80 7.73 -7.05
C ALA A 108 -7.31 8.60 -8.19
N PHE A 109 -8.63 8.76 -8.28
CA PHE A 109 -9.23 9.71 -9.21
C PHE A 109 -9.21 11.13 -8.65
N GLY A 110 -9.02 12.10 -9.53
CA GLY A 110 -9.01 13.52 -9.19
C GLY A 110 -9.25 14.41 -10.40
N PRO A 111 -9.21 15.73 -10.22
CA PRO A 111 -9.36 16.67 -11.33
C PRO A 111 -8.26 16.50 -12.38
N ALA A 112 -8.61 16.71 -13.65
CA ALA A 112 -7.65 16.73 -14.75
C ALA A 112 -6.58 17.82 -14.55
N ILE A 113 -5.33 17.53 -14.91
CA ILE A 113 -4.22 18.46 -14.69
C ILE A 113 -4.22 19.57 -15.75
N ASN A 114 -4.62 19.24 -16.98
CA ASN A 114 -4.68 20.18 -18.10
C ASN A 114 -6.09 20.21 -18.72
N ALA A 115 -7.10 20.63 -17.96
CA ALA A 115 -8.49 20.74 -18.46
C ALA A 115 -8.66 21.69 -19.69
N SER A 116 -7.64 22.49 -20.03
CA SER A 116 -7.71 23.49 -21.11
C SER A 116 -7.38 22.98 -22.52
N ARG A 117 -7.03 21.70 -22.72
CA ARG A 117 -6.71 21.16 -24.08
C ARG A 117 -7.85 20.44 -24.78
N ALA A 118 -9.02 20.31 -24.15
CA ALA A 118 -10.14 19.51 -24.66
C ALA A 118 -11.02 20.19 -25.74
N ALA A 119 -10.56 21.28 -26.39
CA ALA A 119 -11.44 22.08 -27.26
C ALA A 119 -11.39 21.72 -28.76
N ASP A 120 -10.31 21.10 -29.27
CA ASP A 120 -10.04 21.12 -30.74
C ASP A 120 -9.82 19.77 -31.43
N GLU A 121 -9.98 18.63 -30.74
CA GLU A 121 -9.90 17.29 -31.37
C GLU A 121 -11.19 16.51 -31.14
N PRO A 122 -11.73 15.79 -32.14
CA PRO A 122 -12.89 14.94 -31.95
C PRO A 122 -12.46 13.70 -31.16
N ALA A 123 -12.45 13.79 -29.83
CA ALA A 123 -12.07 12.67 -28.99
C ALA A 123 -13.18 11.60 -28.99
N ASP A 124 -12.76 10.34 -29.08
CA ASP A 124 -13.54 9.21 -28.58
C ASP A 124 -14.05 9.50 -27.15
N ALA A 125 -15.05 8.75 -26.68
CA ALA A 125 -15.57 8.93 -25.34
C ALA A 125 -14.43 8.89 -24.29
N PRO A 126 -14.38 9.85 -23.35
CA PRO A 126 -13.28 9.95 -22.38
C PRO A 126 -13.12 8.65 -21.57
N LEU A 127 -11.87 8.20 -21.37
CA LEU A 127 -11.54 6.94 -20.67
C LEU A 127 -12.17 6.78 -19.29
N PHE A 128 -12.44 7.91 -18.62
CA PHE A 128 -12.98 7.99 -17.27
C PHE A 128 -14.38 8.63 -17.24
N GLY A 129 -15.09 8.64 -18.37
CA GLY A 129 -16.42 9.26 -18.47
C GLY A 129 -16.44 10.80 -18.50
N SER A 130 -15.34 11.47 -18.11
CA SER A 130 -15.21 12.94 -18.17
C SER A 130 -13.79 13.39 -18.49
N ALA A 131 -13.65 14.35 -19.41
CA ALA A 131 -12.38 15.01 -19.73
C ALA A 131 -11.81 15.85 -18.56
N ALA A 132 -12.63 16.13 -17.54
CA ALA A 132 -12.21 16.85 -16.33
C ALA A 132 -11.63 15.92 -15.25
N THR A 133 -11.45 14.63 -15.54
CA THR A 133 -10.93 13.62 -14.61
C THR A 133 -9.56 13.11 -15.06
N ALA A 134 -8.68 12.89 -14.10
CA ALA A 134 -7.44 12.14 -14.24
C ALA A 134 -7.35 11.02 -13.20
N LEU A 135 -6.60 9.98 -13.54
CA LEU A 135 -6.18 8.92 -12.64
C LEU A 135 -4.75 9.20 -12.18
N TYR A 136 -4.58 9.50 -10.89
CA TYR A 136 -3.28 9.65 -10.24
C TYR A 136 -2.76 8.28 -9.81
N VAL A 137 -1.46 8.08 -10.00
CA VAL A 137 -0.81 6.78 -9.75
C VAL A 137 0.42 7.01 -8.89
N ALA A 138 0.46 6.36 -7.72
CA ALA A 138 1.70 6.16 -6.99
C ALA A 138 2.42 4.94 -7.58
N ASP A 139 3.50 5.18 -8.32
CA ASP A 139 4.27 4.12 -8.95
C ASP A 139 5.60 3.93 -8.20
N ALA A 140 5.81 2.71 -7.71
CA ALA A 140 6.94 2.37 -6.85
C ALA A 140 8.31 2.64 -7.49
N ARG A 141 8.40 2.68 -8.83
CA ARG A 141 9.66 2.90 -9.57
C ARG A 141 9.71 4.25 -10.27
N ARG A 142 8.56 4.85 -10.56
CA ARG A 142 8.44 6.03 -11.42
C ARG A 142 8.06 7.31 -10.66
N GLY A 143 7.64 7.20 -9.40
CA GLY A 143 7.18 8.30 -8.57
C GLY A 143 5.68 8.57 -8.71
N LEU A 144 5.26 9.82 -8.52
CA LEU A 144 3.87 10.21 -8.70
C LEU A 144 3.59 10.48 -10.18
N LEU A 145 2.58 9.81 -10.74
CA LEU A 145 2.14 9.94 -12.13
C LEU A 145 0.69 10.41 -12.21
N ALA A 146 0.26 10.81 -13.41
CA ALA A 146 -1.14 10.95 -13.77
C ALA A 146 -1.40 10.44 -15.18
N ILE A 147 -2.57 9.83 -15.37
CA ILE A 147 -3.15 9.44 -16.65
C ILE A 147 -4.38 10.32 -16.86
N GLU A 148 -4.44 11.00 -17.99
CA GLU A 148 -5.58 11.87 -18.33
C GLU A 148 -6.64 11.10 -19.11
N ALA A 149 -7.83 11.66 -19.26
CA ALA A 149 -8.95 10.99 -19.93
C ALA A 149 -8.71 10.66 -21.41
N ASP A 150 -7.68 11.27 -22.04
CA ASP A 150 -7.21 10.98 -23.40
C ASP A 150 -6.15 9.84 -23.45
N GLY A 151 -5.82 9.26 -22.30
CA GLY A 151 -4.81 8.21 -22.15
C GLY A 151 -3.38 8.75 -21.97
N SER A 152 -3.17 10.07 -21.96
CA SER A 152 -1.83 10.63 -21.80
C SER A 152 -1.28 10.40 -20.39
N LEU A 153 -0.15 9.68 -20.31
CA LEU A 153 0.59 9.41 -19.08
C LEU A 153 1.67 10.48 -18.84
N ARG A 154 1.73 11.04 -17.62
CA ARG A 154 2.74 12.04 -17.23
C ARG A 154 3.34 11.74 -15.87
N VAL A 155 4.62 12.04 -15.71
CA VAL A 155 5.29 12.05 -14.41
C VAL A 155 5.08 13.41 -13.76
N LEU A 156 4.52 13.42 -12.55
CA LEU A 156 4.29 14.65 -11.77
C LEU A 156 5.41 14.94 -10.78
N SER A 157 5.96 13.90 -10.16
CA SER A 157 7.03 14.04 -9.17
C SER A 157 7.94 12.82 -9.13
N LYS A 158 9.24 13.07 -8.95
CA LYS A 158 10.29 12.05 -8.75
C LYS A 158 11.14 12.30 -7.50
N ALA A 159 10.91 13.42 -6.80
CA ALA A 159 11.68 13.78 -5.62
C ALA A 159 10.90 14.79 -4.77
N ALA A 160 11.20 14.81 -3.48
CA ALA A 160 10.72 15.81 -2.54
C ALA A 160 11.88 16.26 -1.66
N ALA A 161 12.02 17.58 -1.46
CA ALA A 161 13.09 18.18 -0.67
C ALA A 161 14.51 17.65 -1.05
N GLY A 162 14.78 17.48 -2.35
CA GLY A 162 16.07 16.99 -2.86
C GLY A 162 16.32 15.49 -2.70
N THR A 163 15.42 14.74 -2.06
CA THR A 163 15.52 13.28 -1.91
C THR A 163 14.62 12.58 -2.94
N PRO A 164 15.17 11.71 -3.81
CA PRO A 164 14.38 10.95 -4.78
C PRO A 164 13.27 10.12 -4.14
N LEU A 165 12.20 9.89 -4.88
CA LEU A 165 11.17 8.91 -4.53
C LEU A 165 11.69 7.54 -4.94
N HIS A 166 11.82 6.63 -3.98
CA HIS A 166 12.31 5.26 -4.22
C HIS A 166 11.19 4.24 -4.18
N PHE A 167 10.07 4.58 -3.53
CA PHE A 167 8.94 3.68 -3.38
C PHE A 167 7.65 4.48 -3.16
N ALA A 168 7.20 5.23 -4.18
CA ALA A 168 5.87 5.84 -4.11
C ALA A 168 4.82 4.73 -4.00
N ASN A 169 4.05 4.72 -2.92
CA ASN A 169 3.25 3.56 -2.56
C ASN A 169 1.75 3.85 -2.65
N ASP A 170 1.19 4.75 -1.86
CA ASP A 170 -0.26 5.02 -1.91
C ASP A 170 -0.55 6.49 -2.20
N VAL A 171 -1.74 6.80 -2.71
CA VAL A 171 -2.15 8.15 -3.14
C VAL A 171 -3.63 8.42 -2.91
N VAL A 172 -3.94 9.63 -2.47
CA VAL A 172 -5.30 10.20 -2.40
C VAL A 172 -5.31 11.62 -2.91
N VAL A 173 -6.43 12.05 -3.48
CA VAL A 173 -6.60 13.39 -4.04
C VAL A 173 -7.68 14.15 -3.26
N ALA A 174 -7.34 15.33 -2.76
CA ALA A 174 -8.27 16.21 -2.08
C ALA A 174 -9.20 16.93 -3.07
N ARG A 175 -10.32 17.46 -2.55
CA ARG A 175 -11.30 18.21 -3.37
C ARG A 175 -10.72 19.46 -4.02
N ASP A 176 -9.68 20.06 -3.43
CA ASP A 176 -8.97 21.21 -3.98
C ASP A 176 -7.90 20.83 -5.03
N GLY A 177 -7.76 19.54 -5.33
CA GLY A 177 -6.77 19.00 -6.25
C GLY A 177 -5.40 18.73 -5.63
N THR A 178 -5.18 19.02 -4.35
CA THR A 178 -3.94 18.63 -3.66
C THR A 178 -3.83 17.11 -3.64
N VAL A 179 -2.67 16.59 -4.05
CA VAL A 179 -2.41 15.15 -4.08
C VAL A 179 -1.56 14.77 -2.88
N TYR A 180 -2.08 13.94 -1.99
CA TYR A 180 -1.32 13.39 -0.87
C TYR A 180 -0.90 11.97 -1.21
N PHE A 181 0.36 11.64 -0.97
CA PHE A 181 0.88 10.32 -1.30
C PHE A 181 2.03 9.94 -0.37
N THR A 182 2.35 8.66 -0.33
CA THR A 182 3.44 8.12 0.49
C THR A 182 4.64 7.75 -0.37
N ASP A 183 5.82 7.91 0.22
CA ASP A 183 7.05 7.26 -0.23
C ASP A 183 7.45 6.30 0.88
N ALA A 184 7.23 5.00 0.66
CA ALA A 184 7.30 3.99 1.71
C ALA A 184 8.67 3.90 2.34
N SER A 185 9.72 3.94 1.54
CA SER A 185 11.08 3.90 2.03
C SER A 185 12.07 4.47 1.04
N SER A 186 13.17 5.01 1.56
CA SER A 186 14.34 5.42 0.78
C SER A 186 15.62 5.10 1.55
N PRO A 187 16.61 4.43 0.94
CA PRO A 187 16.75 4.15 -0.49
C PRO A 187 16.11 2.82 -0.96
N TRP A 188 15.47 2.05 -0.07
CA TRP A 188 14.92 0.74 -0.40
C TRP A 188 13.65 0.88 -1.25
N GLY A 189 13.67 0.28 -2.45
CA GLY A 189 12.53 0.24 -3.37
C GLY A 189 11.71 -1.06 -3.22
N PRO A 190 10.79 -1.34 -4.18
CA PRO A 190 9.90 -2.50 -4.12
C PRO A 190 10.62 -3.85 -4.11
N ASP A 191 11.82 -3.96 -4.71
CA ASP A 191 12.56 -5.23 -4.74
C ASP A 191 13.24 -5.58 -3.41
N ASP A 192 13.48 -4.57 -2.55
CA ASP A 192 14.21 -4.70 -1.28
C ASP A 192 13.37 -4.24 -0.09
N TYR A 193 12.03 -4.30 -0.19
CA TYR A 193 11.11 -3.77 0.84
C TYR A 193 11.32 -4.41 2.22
N THR A 194 11.70 -5.70 2.25
CA THR A 194 12.00 -6.41 3.50
C THR A 194 13.19 -5.78 4.22
N ALA A 195 14.17 -5.25 3.49
CA ALA A 195 15.30 -4.52 4.05
C ALA A 195 14.82 -3.23 4.73
N ALA A 196 13.83 -2.52 4.18
CA ALA A 196 13.28 -1.33 4.82
C ALA A 196 12.63 -1.63 6.16
N ILE A 197 11.78 -2.67 6.20
CA ILE A 197 11.08 -3.13 7.41
C ILE A 197 12.10 -3.64 8.44
N MET A 198 13.06 -4.45 8.01
CA MET A 198 14.08 -5.02 8.87
C MET A 198 15.15 -4.01 9.31
N ALA A 199 15.40 -2.94 8.56
CA ALA A 199 16.31 -1.90 9.00
C ALA A 199 15.65 -1.01 10.07
N HIS A 200 14.33 -0.85 10.00
CA HIS A 200 13.54 0.01 10.90
C HIS A 200 14.11 1.44 11.00
N GLY A 201 14.59 1.94 9.87
CA GLY A 201 15.37 3.18 9.78
C GLY A 201 14.55 4.47 9.78
N GLY A 202 13.21 4.40 9.84
CA GLY A 202 12.34 5.57 9.77
C GLY A 202 12.54 6.37 8.48
N LYS A 203 12.49 5.71 7.32
CA LYS A 203 12.80 6.32 6.02
C LYS A 203 11.59 6.55 5.13
N GLY A 204 10.38 6.30 5.63
CA GLY A 204 9.15 6.62 4.94
C GLY A 204 8.77 8.08 5.09
N ARG A 205 8.01 8.60 4.12
CA ARG A 205 7.54 9.98 4.08
C ARG A 205 6.08 10.07 3.65
N LEU A 206 5.36 11.00 4.25
CA LEU A 206 4.07 11.51 3.76
C LEU A 206 4.32 12.80 3.00
N LEU A 207 3.82 12.89 1.79
CA LEU A 207 4.11 13.96 0.84
C LEU A 207 2.82 14.62 0.36
N ALA A 208 2.93 15.88 -0.04
CA ALA A 208 1.87 16.62 -0.71
C ALA A 208 2.40 17.22 -2.02
N TYR A 209 1.73 16.94 -3.12
CA TYR A 209 1.98 17.54 -4.42
C TYR A 209 0.90 18.58 -4.73
N ASP A 210 1.35 19.79 -5.05
CA ASP A 210 0.51 20.87 -5.54
C ASP A 210 0.57 20.88 -7.08
N PRO A 211 -0.53 20.56 -7.78
CA PRO A 211 -0.55 20.54 -9.25
C PRO A 211 -0.42 21.94 -9.88
N SER A 212 -0.80 23.00 -9.18
CA SER A 212 -0.68 24.39 -9.65
C SER A 212 0.76 24.86 -9.58
N ALA A 213 1.42 24.64 -8.45
CA ALA A 213 2.83 24.99 -8.27
C ALA A 213 3.78 23.96 -8.91
N ARG A 214 3.30 22.75 -9.20
CA ARG A 214 4.08 21.59 -9.64
C ARG A 214 5.23 21.25 -8.68
N THR A 215 4.96 21.37 -7.38
CA THR A 215 5.96 21.11 -6.34
C THR A 215 5.50 20.02 -5.38
N THR A 216 6.45 19.24 -4.87
CA THR A 216 6.20 18.25 -3.81
C THR A 216 6.86 18.71 -2.53
N ARG A 217 6.09 18.77 -1.44
CA ARG A 217 6.60 19.05 -0.09
C ARG A 217 6.44 17.83 0.82
N VAL A 218 7.35 17.71 1.79
CA VAL A 218 7.27 16.71 2.85
C VAL A 218 6.33 17.23 3.94
N LEU A 219 5.29 16.46 4.27
CA LEU A 219 4.39 16.74 5.39
C LEU A 219 4.93 16.12 6.69
N LEU A 220 5.39 14.88 6.58
CA LEU A 220 5.92 14.10 7.67
C LEU A 220 7.00 13.15 7.15
N ASP A 221 8.09 13.00 7.89
CA ASP A 221 9.15 12.04 7.64
C ASP A 221 9.34 11.14 8.87
N GLY A 222 10.34 10.25 8.83
CA GLY A 222 10.63 9.37 9.96
C GLY A 222 9.69 8.17 10.09
N LEU A 223 8.82 7.94 9.09
CA LEU A 223 7.81 6.88 9.14
C LEU A 223 8.45 5.51 8.96
N GLN A 224 7.96 4.52 9.72
CA GLN A 224 8.41 3.14 9.62
C GLN A 224 7.68 2.40 8.51
N PHE A 225 8.14 2.62 7.28
CA PHE A 225 7.53 2.14 6.04
C PHE A 225 6.15 2.79 5.82
N ALA A 226 6.12 3.95 5.17
CA ALA A 226 4.90 4.73 4.93
C ALA A 226 4.07 4.10 3.82
N ASN A 227 3.07 3.31 4.19
CA ASN A 227 2.34 2.48 3.25
C ASN A 227 1.07 3.20 2.77
N GLY A 228 -0.11 2.75 3.16
CA GLY A 228 -1.36 3.40 2.79
C GLY A 228 -1.55 4.81 3.35
N VAL A 229 -2.32 5.65 2.62
CA VAL A 229 -2.77 6.98 3.06
C VAL A 229 -4.25 7.19 2.78
N ALA A 230 -4.99 7.73 3.76
CA ALA A 230 -6.39 8.10 3.59
C ALA A 230 -6.64 9.53 4.06
N LEU A 231 -7.47 10.27 3.32
CA LEU A 231 -7.93 11.60 3.68
C LEU A 231 -9.24 11.51 4.46
N SER A 232 -9.40 12.32 5.51
CA SER A 232 -10.69 12.46 6.19
C SER A 232 -11.73 13.13 5.29
N ASP A 233 -13.00 12.75 5.42
CA ASP A 233 -14.08 13.30 4.59
C ASP A 233 -14.17 14.84 4.68
N ASP A 234 -13.90 15.38 5.87
CA ASP A 234 -13.84 16.82 6.15
C ASP A 234 -12.50 17.49 5.79
N ALA A 235 -11.57 16.76 5.18
CA ALA A 235 -10.22 17.18 4.80
C ALA A 235 -9.39 17.80 5.94
N ARG A 236 -9.66 17.46 7.20
CA ARG A 236 -8.91 18.00 8.35
C ARG A 236 -7.67 17.20 8.72
N TYR A 237 -7.57 15.94 8.34
CA TYR A 237 -6.39 15.12 8.60
C TYR A 237 -6.19 14.01 7.57
N LEU A 238 -4.97 13.47 7.55
CA LEU A 238 -4.59 12.26 6.84
C LEU A 238 -4.32 11.14 7.84
N LEU A 239 -4.72 9.92 7.52
CA LEU A 239 -4.24 8.70 8.18
C LEU A 239 -3.15 8.06 7.33
N VAL A 240 -2.12 7.51 7.97
CA VAL A 240 -1.01 6.81 7.31
C VAL A 240 -0.73 5.51 8.03
N ALA A 241 -0.67 4.42 7.27
CA ALA A 241 -0.22 3.12 7.76
C ALA A 241 1.31 3.08 7.86
N GLU A 242 1.84 2.72 9.03
CA GLU A 242 3.26 2.45 9.23
C GLU A 242 3.47 0.94 9.39
N THR A 243 3.72 0.27 8.27
CA THR A 243 3.83 -1.20 8.19
C THR A 243 4.89 -1.73 9.15
N GLY A 244 6.07 -1.10 9.19
CA GLY A 244 7.20 -1.52 10.01
C GLY A 244 7.04 -1.24 11.51
N ALA A 245 6.00 -0.52 11.93
CA ALA A 245 5.72 -0.18 13.33
C ALA A 245 4.34 -0.65 13.83
N TYR A 246 3.59 -1.42 13.03
CA TYR A 246 2.28 -1.98 13.42
C TYR A 246 1.26 -0.94 13.86
N ARG A 247 1.21 0.22 13.20
CA ARG A 247 0.39 1.34 13.68
C ARG A 247 -0.22 2.18 12.57
N ILE A 248 -1.27 2.90 12.94
CA ILE A 248 -1.88 3.96 12.13
C ILE A 248 -1.57 5.30 12.78
N ARG A 249 -1.01 6.22 12.00
CA ARG A 249 -0.72 7.59 12.42
C ARG A 249 -1.68 8.57 11.77
N ARG A 250 -2.05 9.63 12.48
CA ARG A 250 -2.79 10.77 11.94
C ARG A 250 -1.90 11.99 11.80
N TYR A 251 -1.99 12.69 10.67
CA TYR A 251 -1.38 14.00 10.42
C TYR A 251 -2.48 15.05 10.22
N TRP A 252 -2.46 16.12 11.02
CA TRP A 252 -3.49 17.16 10.98
C TRP A 252 -3.17 18.18 9.88
N LEU A 253 -4.08 18.34 8.92
CA LEU A 253 -3.98 19.31 7.83
C LEU A 253 -4.46 20.71 8.26
N GLY A 254 -5.44 20.77 9.16
CA GLY A 254 -6.09 22.01 9.57
C GLY A 254 -6.38 22.13 11.06
N GLY A 255 -6.95 23.27 11.44
CA GLY A 255 -7.34 23.58 12.81
C GLY A 255 -6.14 23.81 13.76
N PRO A 256 -6.37 23.87 15.09
CA PRO A 256 -5.33 24.18 16.08
C PRO A 256 -4.17 23.18 16.14
N LYS A 257 -4.35 21.98 15.57
CA LYS A 257 -3.34 20.93 15.50
C LYS A 257 -2.62 20.87 14.15
N ALA A 258 -2.92 21.75 13.19
CA ALA A 258 -2.32 21.73 11.86
C ALA A 258 -0.79 21.57 11.91
N GLY A 259 -0.26 20.65 11.10
CA GLY A 259 1.15 20.29 11.05
C GLY A 259 1.62 19.33 12.15
N ARG A 260 0.77 19.02 13.15
CA ARG A 260 1.06 18.01 14.17
C ARG A 260 0.59 16.63 13.74
N ASN A 261 1.05 15.61 14.45
CA ASN A 261 0.62 14.23 14.25
C ASN A 261 0.49 13.49 15.59
N ASP A 262 -0.32 12.43 15.60
CA ASP A 262 -0.52 11.53 16.74
C ASP A 262 -0.75 10.09 16.27
N ILE A 263 -0.55 9.12 17.18
CA ILE A 263 -0.84 7.70 16.92
C ILE A 263 -2.32 7.45 17.21
N VAL A 264 -3.02 6.86 16.24
CA VAL A 264 -4.45 6.55 16.34
C VAL A 264 -4.67 5.12 16.80
N ILE A 265 -3.91 4.18 16.25
CA ILE A 265 -3.86 2.78 16.70
C ILE A 265 -2.39 2.38 16.77
N ASP A 266 -2.00 1.71 17.86
CA ASP A 266 -0.66 1.15 18.05
C ASP A 266 -0.73 -0.35 18.31
N GLY A 267 0.31 -1.09 17.95
CA GLY A 267 0.41 -2.53 18.22
C GLY A 267 -0.63 -3.39 17.51
N LEU A 268 -0.97 -3.07 16.26
CA LEU A 268 -1.86 -3.91 15.42
C LEU A 268 -1.39 -5.38 15.39
N PRO A 269 -2.32 -6.34 15.23
CA PRO A 269 -1.98 -7.78 15.20
C PRO A 269 -1.34 -8.24 13.88
N GLY A 270 -1.20 -7.34 12.91
CA GLY A 270 -0.59 -7.59 11.61
C GLY A 270 0.12 -6.34 11.08
N PHE A 271 0.73 -6.48 9.91
CA PHE A 271 1.40 -5.40 9.19
C PHE A 271 0.37 -4.56 8.44
N PRO A 272 0.06 -3.31 8.86
CA PRO A 272 -0.89 -2.48 8.13
C PRO A 272 -0.34 -2.10 6.75
N ASP A 273 -1.21 -2.12 5.76
CA ASP A 273 -0.89 -1.89 4.35
C ASP A 273 -1.73 -0.71 3.81
N GLY A 274 -2.49 -0.88 2.73
CA GLY A 274 -3.42 0.11 2.22
C GLY A 274 -4.51 0.50 3.23
N ILE A 275 -4.86 1.79 3.22
CA ILE A 275 -5.98 2.36 3.99
C ILE A 275 -6.85 3.22 3.07
N SER A 276 -8.16 2.97 3.04
CA SER A 276 -9.10 3.72 2.21
C SER A 276 -10.21 4.33 3.03
N SER A 277 -10.61 5.55 2.68
CA SER A 277 -11.77 6.22 3.28
C SER A 277 -13.07 5.74 2.64
N VAL A 278 -14.11 5.56 3.45
CA VAL A 278 -15.48 5.44 2.98
C VAL A 278 -16.06 6.85 2.74
N PRO A 279 -16.46 7.20 1.51
CA PRO A 279 -17.03 8.53 1.23
C PRO A 279 -18.22 8.86 2.15
N GLY A 280 -18.24 10.08 2.72
CA GLY A 280 -19.34 10.53 3.57
C GLY A 280 -19.44 9.87 4.95
N ALA A 281 -18.47 9.06 5.36
CA ALA A 281 -18.46 8.40 6.66
C ALA A 281 -17.10 8.53 7.37
N ASP A 282 -17.11 8.57 8.70
CA ASP A 282 -15.90 8.42 9.52
C ASP A 282 -15.57 6.92 9.67
N ARG A 283 -15.23 6.30 8.53
CA ARG A 283 -14.93 4.87 8.41
C ARG A 283 -13.81 4.68 7.40
N TYR A 284 -12.83 3.88 7.76
CA TYR A 284 -11.66 3.57 6.95
C TYR A 284 -11.42 2.07 6.95
N TRP A 285 -11.26 1.47 5.78
CA TRP A 285 -10.80 0.09 5.69
C TRP A 285 -9.28 0.05 5.68
N VAL A 286 -8.71 -0.89 6.43
CA VAL A 286 -7.27 -1.13 6.51
C VAL A 286 -7.02 -2.59 6.19
N ALA A 287 -6.14 -2.84 5.21
CA ALA A 287 -5.60 -4.17 4.96
C ALA A 287 -4.47 -4.47 5.96
N LEU A 288 -4.44 -5.71 6.47
CA LEU A 288 -3.31 -6.22 7.22
C LEU A 288 -2.62 -7.29 6.36
N PHE A 289 -1.52 -6.91 5.72
CA PHE A 289 -0.76 -7.70 4.73
C PHE A 289 -0.44 -9.12 5.20
N ALA A 290 -0.03 -9.23 6.46
CA ALA A 290 0.35 -10.49 7.09
C ALA A 290 0.18 -10.38 8.62
N PRO A 291 0.01 -11.51 9.33
CA PRO A 291 0.04 -11.51 10.78
C PRO A 291 1.45 -11.15 11.28
N ARG A 292 1.54 -10.68 12.53
CA ARG A 292 2.83 -10.44 13.17
C ARG A 292 3.67 -11.71 13.29
N SER A 293 4.97 -11.54 13.06
CA SER A 293 5.96 -12.60 13.23
C SER A 293 6.58 -12.50 14.61
N MET A 294 6.37 -13.52 15.45
CA MET A 294 7.00 -13.59 16.78
C MET A 294 8.52 -13.50 16.71
N LEU A 295 9.13 -14.06 15.66
CA LEU A 295 10.57 -14.00 15.45
C LEU A 295 11.04 -12.58 15.11
N LEU A 296 10.29 -11.85 14.28
CA LEU A 296 10.62 -10.47 13.95
C LEU A 296 10.49 -9.56 15.18
N ASP A 297 9.43 -9.76 15.98
CA ASP A 297 9.23 -9.04 17.25
C ASP A 297 10.35 -9.34 18.25
N PHE A 298 10.72 -10.62 18.41
CA PHE A 298 11.84 -11.02 19.27
C PHE A 298 13.18 -10.42 18.82
N ALA A 299 13.38 -10.23 17.51
CA ALA A 299 14.59 -9.66 16.95
C ALA A 299 14.61 -8.13 16.91
N ALA A 300 13.50 -7.45 17.24
CA ALA A 300 13.33 -6.00 17.09
C ALA A 300 14.43 -5.17 17.75
N ASP A 301 14.83 -5.55 18.96
CA ASP A 301 15.86 -4.91 19.78
C ASP A 301 17.27 -5.50 19.58
N LYS A 302 17.44 -6.43 18.63
CA LYS A 302 18.67 -7.18 18.38
C LYS A 302 19.23 -6.94 16.97
N PRO A 303 19.87 -5.78 16.70
CA PRO A 303 20.45 -5.45 15.39
C PRO A 303 21.33 -6.56 14.79
N ALA A 304 22.20 -7.20 15.59
CA ALA A 304 23.08 -8.26 15.12
C ALA A 304 22.29 -9.49 14.59
N LEU A 305 21.19 -9.85 15.26
CA LEU A 305 20.33 -10.95 14.82
C LEU A 305 19.63 -10.61 13.50
N ARG A 306 19.10 -9.38 13.37
CA ARG A 306 18.47 -8.91 12.12
C ARG A 306 19.46 -8.89 10.96
N THR A 307 20.70 -8.45 11.20
CA THR A 307 21.78 -8.49 10.20
C THR A 307 22.12 -9.92 9.79
N LEU A 308 22.17 -10.86 10.73
CA LEU A 308 22.41 -12.27 10.41
C LEU A 308 21.26 -12.86 9.59
N THR A 309 20.01 -12.59 9.97
CA THR A 309 18.82 -13.03 9.22
C THR A 309 18.81 -12.45 7.81
N TYR A 310 19.16 -11.17 7.63
CA TYR A 310 19.22 -10.52 6.32
C TYR A 310 20.23 -11.18 5.37
N ARG A 311 21.32 -11.75 5.90
CA ARG A 311 22.34 -12.45 5.11
C ARG A 311 21.96 -13.87 4.71
N LEU A 312 20.92 -14.44 5.30
CA LEU A 312 20.46 -15.76 4.91
C LEU A 312 19.88 -15.69 3.49
N PRO A 313 20.05 -16.74 2.67
CA PRO A 313 19.29 -16.89 1.44
C PRO A 313 17.79 -16.68 1.67
N HIS A 314 17.08 -16.03 0.72
CA HIS A 314 15.66 -15.66 0.89
C HIS A 314 14.75 -16.84 1.29
N TRP A 315 15.03 -18.05 0.80
CA TRP A 315 14.25 -19.25 1.15
C TRP A 315 14.42 -19.73 2.60
N LEU A 316 15.42 -19.21 3.32
CA LEU A 316 15.63 -19.42 4.76
C LEU A 316 15.14 -18.24 5.61
N GLN A 317 14.82 -17.11 5.00
CA GLN A 317 14.27 -15.96 5.72
C GLN A 317 12.79 -16.24 6.06
N PRO A 318 12.29 -15.80 7.22
CA PRO A 318 10.88 -15.92 7.55
C PRO A 318 10.01 -15.17 6.53
N GLY A 319 9.11 -15.88 5.86
CA GLY A 319 8.12 -15.29 4.95
C GLY A 319 6.89 -14.74 5.68
N PRO A 320 6.05 -13.94 4.99
CA PRO A 320 4.78 -13.49 5.53
C PRO A 320 3.83 -14.66 5.75
N GLY A 321 3.02 -14.60 6.81
CA GLY A 321 1.98 -15.60 7.06
C GLY A 321 0.82 -15.46 6.06
N HIS A 322 0.22 -16.58 5.65
CA HIS A 322 -0.91 -16.63 4.72
C HIS A 322 -2.23 -16.45 5.49
N VAL A 323 -2.66 -15.21 5.67
CA VAL A 323 -3.92 -14.84 6.34
C VAL A 323 -4.53 -13.65 5.62
N GLY A 324 -5.80 -13.76 5.22
CA GLY A 324 -6.57 -12.61 4.75
C GLY A 324 -7.10 -11.87 5.96
N HIS A 325 -6.69 -10.60 6.18
CA HIS A 325 -7.14 -9.83 7.34
C HIS A 325 -7.41 -8.38 6.94
N ILE A 326 -8.64 -7.93 7.15
CA ILE A 326 -9.03 -6.53 7.00
C ILE A 326 -9.75 -6.04 8.25
N ILE A 327 -9.61 -4.77 8.57
CA ILE A 327 -10.33 -4.10 9.65
C ILE A 327 -10.97 -2.82 9.14
N ALA A 328 -12.11 -2.44 9.71
CA ALA A 328 -12.62 -1.08 9.56
C ALA A 328 -12.37 -0.31 10.85
N ILE A 329 -11.93 0.95 10.74
CA ILE A 329 -11.67 1.83 11.87
C ILE A 329 -12.35 3.18 11.66
N ASP A 330 -12.65 3.91 12.73
CA ASP A 330 -12.98 5.34 12.65
C ASP A 330 -11.73 6.23 12.77
N GLY A 331 -11.90 7.55 12.63
CA GLY A 331 -10.83 8.53 12.78
C GLY A 331 -10.23 8.61 14.19
N ALA A 332 -10.88 8.00 15.19
CA ALA A 332 -10.38 7.86 16.56
C ALA A 332 -9.67 6.52 16.81
N GLY A 333 -9.63 5.62 15.82
CA GLY A 333 -8.98 4.33 15.91
C GLY A 333 -9.83 3.24 16.54
N GLN A 334 -11.14 3.48 16.74
CA GLN A 334 -12.04 2.42 17.19
C GLN A 334 -12.31 1.47 16.04
N VAL A 335 -12.11 0.17 16.28
CA VAL A 335 -12.38 -0.85 15.28
C VAL A 335 -13.89 -1.06 15.20
N GLN A 336 -14.43 -0.95 13.99
CA GLN A 336 -15.84 -1.15 13.66
C GLN A 336 -16.10 -2.53 13.08
N ASP A 337 -15.12 -3.09 12.35
CA ASP A 337 -15.18 -4.43 11.77
C ASP A 337 -13.80 -5.09 11.81
N ASN A 338 -13.79 -6.42 11.94
CA ASN A 338 -12.55 -7.20 12.04
C ASN A 338 -12.76 -8.56 11.37
N LEU A 339 -12.33 -8.68 10.12
CA LEU A 339 -12.59 -9.81 9.24
C LEU A 339 -11.30 -10.58 8.99
N VAL A 340 -11.32 -11.89 9.26
CA VAL A 340 -10.15 -12.75 9.08
C VAL A 340 -10.51 -14.04 8.36
N ASP A 341 -9.68 -14.41 7.40
CA ASP A 341 -9.65 -15.73 6.78
C ASP A 341 -8.29 -16.39 7.02
N ARG A 342 -8.33 -17.63 7.52
CA ARG A 342 -7.15 -18.45 7.83
C ARG A 342 -7.17 -19.78 7.06
N SER A 343 -8.08 -19.94 6.10
CA SER A 343 -8.10 -21.13 5.27
C SER A 343 -6.85 -21.19 4.38
N GLU A 344 -6.57 -22.38 3.84
CA GLU A 344 -5.45 -22.57 2.90
C GLU A 344 -5.70 -21.87 1.55
N ASP A 345 -6.97 -21.61 1.21
CA ASP A 345 -7.41 -20.96 -0.03
C ASP A 345 -7.77 -19.47 0.15
N ALA A 346 -7.44 -18.91 1.31
CA ALA A 346 -7.70 -17.52 1.65
C ALA A 346 -7.16 -16.57 0.56
N TYR A 347 -7.89 -15.47 0.31
CA TYR A 347 -7.36 -14.40 -0.53
C TYR A 347 -6.32 -13.63 0.29
N ALA A 348 -5.04 -13.98 0.14
CA ALA A 348 -3.93 -13.41 0.88
C ALA A 348 -2.63 -13.36 0.06
N PRO A 349 -1.76 -12.36 0.28
CA PRO A 349 -1.94 -11.23 1.16
C PRO A 349 -2.97 -10.24 0.60
N ILE A 350 -3.66 -9.52 1.48
CA ILE A 350 -4.53 -8.40 1.10
C ILE A 350 -3.70 -7.13 1.25
N THR A 351 -3.64 -6.30 0.22
CA THR A 351 -2.86 -5.04 0.23
C THR A 351 -3.74 -3.81 0.25
N SER A 352 -4.93 -3.88 -0.36
CA SER A 352 -5.89 -2.78 -0.36
C SER A 352 -7.32 -3.29 -0.17
N VAL A 353 -8.19 -2.39 0.28
CA VAL A 353 -9.63 -2.61 0.41
C VAL A 353 -10.32 -1.36 -0.09
N SER A 354 -11.26 -1.48 -1.02
CA SER A 354 -12.06 -0.36 -1.52
C SER A 354 -13.54 -0.69 -1.39
N ALA A 355 -14.27 0.17 -0.69
CA ALA A 355 -15.70 0.00 -0.50
C ALA A 355 -16.48 0.71 -1.63
N TYR A 356 -17.50 0.03 -2.16
CA TYR A 356 -18.45 0.61 -3.08
C TYR A 356 -19.80 -0.10 -2.95
N ALA A 357 -20.85 0.67 -2.65
CA ALA A 357 -22.17 0.14 -2.34
C ALA A 357 -22.10 -0.95 -1.25
N ASP A 358 -22.64 -2.14 -1.50
CA ASP A 358 -22.63 -3.27 -0.56
C ASP A 358 -21.41 -4.19 -0.73
N ARG A 359 -20.36 -3.76 -1.44
CA ARG A 359 -19.20 -4.58 -1.80
C ARG A 359 -17.89 -3.99 -1.30
N LEU A 360 -16.96 -4.88 -0.95
CA LEU A 360 -15.54 -4.52 -0.84
C LEU A 360 -14.76 -5.23 -1.94
N TYR A 361 -13.89 -4.47 -2.59
CA TYR A 361 -12.91 -4.97 -3.54
C TYR A 361 -11.55 -5.03 -2.85
N LEU A 362 -10.87 -6.16 -3.01
CA LEU A 362 -9.59 -6.46 -2.37
C LEU A 362 -8.50 -6.54 -3.42
N GLY A 363 -7.40 -5.85 -3.17
CA GLY A 363 -6.17 -5.98 -3.93
C GLY A 363 -5.17 -6.92 -3.25
N SER A 364 -4.15 -7.32 -4.01
CA SER A 364 -3.07 -8.20 -3.58
C SER A 364 -1.80 -7.97 -4.40
N LEU A 365 -0.65 -8.33 -3.84
CA LEU A 365 0.62 -8.38 -4.57
C LEU A 365 0.85 -9.69 -5.35
N THR A 366 0.14 -10.77 -5.02
CA THR A 366 0.45 -12.11 -5.57
C THR A 366 -0.75 -12.84 -6.17
N GLN A 367 -1.98 -12.40 -5.89
CA GLN A 367 -3.17 -13.04 -6.45
C GLN A 367 -3.31 -12.69 -7.94
N SER A 368 -3.86 -13.61 -8.74
CA SER A 368 -4.13 -13.38 -10.17
C SER A 368 -5.48 -12.73 -10.46
N ALA A 369 -6.23 -12.35 -9.42
CA ALA A 369 -7.60 -11.88 -9.50
C ALA A 369 -7.85 -10.79 -8.47
N ILE A 370 -8.83 -9.91 -8.74
CA ILE A 370 -9.38 -8.98 -7.75
C ILE A 370 -10.29 -9.76 -6.81
N GLY A 371 -10.13 -9.60 -5.50
CA GLY A 371 -11.07 -10.17 -4.53
C GLY A 371 -12.33 -9.31 -4.43
N GLU A 372 -13.50 -9.93 -4.35
CA GLU A 372 -14.76 -9.27 -4.04
C GLU A 372 -15.45 -9.98 -2.90
N LEU A 373 -15.90 -9.22 -1.90
CA LEU A 373 -16.79 -9.72 -0.86
C LEU A 373 -18.02 -8.83 -0.72
N THR A 374 -19.17 -9.43 -0.47
CA THR A 374 -20.41 -8.72 -0.17
C THR A 374 -20.51 -8.48 1.32
N THR A 375 -20.81 -7.25 1.70
CA THR A 375 -21.07 -6.84 3.07
C THR A 375 -22.57 -6.80 3.31
N SER A 376 -22.99 -7.11 4.54
CA SER A 376 -24.39 -7.02 4.96
C SER A 376 -24.89 -5.59 5.14
N GLU A 377 -23.99 -4.60 5.11
CA GLU A 377 -24.27 -3.17 5.28
C GLU A 377 -24.07 -2.46 3.95
N ARG A 378 -25.05 -1.67 3.50
CA ARG A 378 -24.83 -0.79 2.34
C ARG A 378 -23.91 0.36 2.77
N THR A 379 -22.79 0.48 2.08
CA THR A 379 -21.98 1.70 2.09
C THR A 379 -22.70 2.76 1.23
N PRO A 380 -22.81 4.02 1.69
CA PRO A 380 -23.55 5.08 0.98
C PRO A 380 -23.02 5.38 -0.43
#